data_AF-A0A235G8U4-F1
#
_entry.id   AF-A0A235G8U4-F1
#
_cell.length_a   1.000
_cell.length_b   1.000
_cell.length_c   1.000
_cell.angle_alpha   90.00
_cell.angle_beta   90.00
_cell.angle_gamma   90.00
#
_symmetry.space_group_name_H-M   'P 1'
#
loop_
_entity.id
_entity.type
_entity.pdbx_description
1 polymer ?
#
loop_
_entity_poly.entity_id
_entity_poly.type
_entity_poly.pdbx_seq_one_letter_code
_entity_poly.pdbx_strand_id
1 'polypeptide(L)'
;MRTPVVIDGLHLRWFVPPKLGETVHWGLAWNSASPRRWAALEPKWSQTADVRASSKLLMRRLTAGPKADVLAQPSIGRAGALQFMFNADLPVPAQIAVSGALTLVAGTPRKNVAARQMWADFDSDAITVGVIRRLRLVSIASDMLPNARLPHGSNWGWASRQFVSGTERVYELAHPPDTLASYQLTDRVNGLHRESFLLVDLETARRPDRKTRCTR
;
A
#
# COMPACT_ATOMS: atom_id res chain seq x y z
N MET A 1 -8.67 15.55 -2.12
CA MET A 1 -7.94 15.09 -0.90
C MET A 1 -6.64 14.49 -1.38
N ARG A 2 -5.48 14.83 -0.79
CA ARG A 2 -4.20 14.22 -1.19
C ARG A 2 -3.94 12.98 -0.36
N THR A 3 -3.88 11.84 -1.03
CA THR A 3 -3.65 10.53 -0.44
C THR A 3 -2.25 10.07 -0.82
N PRO A 4 -1.37 9.78 0.14
CA PRO A 4 -0.07 9.20 -0.14
C PRO A 4 -0.19 7.75 -0.60
N VAL A 5 0.41 7.45 -1.74
CA VAL A 5 0.46 6.13 -2.35
C VAL A 5 1.90 5.72 -2.59
N VAL A 6 2.30 4.57 -2.08
CA VAL A 6 3.60 3.94 -2.29
C VAL A 6 3.54 2.99 -3.48
N ILE A 7 4.55 3.10 -4.33
CA ILE A 7 4.89 2.15 -5.38
C ILE A 7 6.28 1.60 -5.04
N ASP A 8 6.37 0.31 -4.74
CA ASP A 8 7.64 -0.37 -4.50
C ASP A 8 8.32 -0.80 -5.82
N GLY A 9 9.54 -1.32 -5.70
CA GLY A 9 10.31 -1.76 -6.87
C GLY A 9 9.65 -2.90 -7.66
N LEU A 10 8.80 -3.73 -7.04
CA LEU A 10 8.10 -4.80 -7.74
C LEU A 10 6.95 -4.22 -8.58
N HIS A 11 6.10 -3.41 -7.96
CA HIS A 11 4.97 -2.78 -8.64
C HIS A 11 5.42 -1.78 -9.71
N LEU A 12 6.58 -1.11 -9.53
CA LEU A 12 7.17 -0.25 -10.57
C LEU A 12 7.64 -1.03 -11.81
N ARG A 13 8.03 -2.30 -11.65
CA ARG A 13 8.37 -3.20 -12.77
C ARG A 13 7.12 -3.74 -13.48
N TRP A 14 6.01 -3.86 -12.78
CA TRP A 14 4.76 -4.41 -13.32
C TRP A 14 3.88 -3.36 -13.98
N PHE A 15 3.87 -2.14 -13.45
CA PHE A 15 3.00 -1.06 -13.90
C PHE A 15 3.79 0.09 -14.55
N VAL A 16 3.11 0.85 -15.39
CA VAL A 16 3.66 2.08 -15.96
C VAL A 16 3.74 3.14 -14.86
N PRO A 17 4.91 3.75 -14.61
CA PRO A 17 5.04 4.80 -13.61
C PRO A 17 4.21 6.03 -13.98
N PRO A 18 3.51 6.65 -13.02
CA PRO A 18 2.69 7.82 -13.28
C PRO A 18 3.52 9.08 -13.55
N LYS A 19 2.97 10.00 -14.34
CA LYS A 19 3.50 11.36 -14.54
C LYS A 19 2.75 12.37 -13.67
N LEU A 20 3.42 13.48 -13.34
CA LEU A 20 2.75 14.61 -12.70
C LEU A 20 1.59 15.12 -13.58
N GLY A 21 0.45 15.39 -12.95
CA GLY A 21 -0.77 15.83 -13.62
C GLY A 21 -1.58 14.72 -14.31
N GLU A 22 -1.07 13.47 -14.34
CA GLU A 22 -1.78 12.35 -14.95
C GLU A 22 -3.02 11.95 -14.14
N THR A 23 -4.12 11.66 -14.83
CA THR A 23 -5.28 11.01 -14.25
C THR A 23 -5.09 9.50 -14.29
N VAL A 24 -5.12 8.85 -13.13
CA VAL A 24 -4.88 7.42 -12.99
C VAL A 24 -6.11 6.68 -12.50
N HIS A 25 -6.16 5.38 -12.83
CA HIS A 25 -7.15 4.42 -12.33
C HIS A 25 -6.39 3.31 -11.61
N TRP A 26 -6.44 3.32 -10.28
CA TRP A 26 -5.60 2.45 -9.45
C TRP A 26 -6.43 1.60 -8.49
N GLY A 27 -6.04 0.33 -8.40
CA GLY A 27 -6.36 -0.53 -7.28
C GLY A 27 -5.36 -0.30 -6.15
N LEU A 28 -5.86 0.24 -5.04
CA LEU A 28 -5.07 0.58 -3.87
C LEU A 28 -5.36 -0.40 -2.74
N ALA A 29 -4.37 -0.66 -1.90
CA ALA A 29 -4.57 -1.40 -0.67
C ALA A 29 -4.00 -0.68 0.54
N TRP A 30 -4.65 -0.89 1.67
CA TRP A 30 -4.14 -0.59 2.99
C TRP A 30 -3.90 -1.93 3.71
N ASN A 31 -2.80 -2.05 4.46
CA ASN A 31 -2.64 -3.17 5.40
C ASN A 31 -2.60 -4.60 4.78
N SER A 32 -2.37 -4.77 3.46
CA SER A 32 -2.35 -6.12 2.86
C SER A 32 -1.12 -6.96 3.27
N ALA A 33 0.03 -6.32 3.52
CA ALA A 33 1.29 -7.00 3.91
C ALA A 33 1.76 -6.68 5.33
N SER A 34 1.58 -5.45 5.83
CA SER A 34 1.90 -5.06 7.21
C SER A 34 1.27 -3.70 7.56
N PRO A 35 0.33 -3.63 8.52
CA PRO A 35 -0.40 -2.38 8.85
C PRO A 35 0.54 -1.28 9.33
N ARG A 36 1.57 -1.67 10.09
CA ARG A 36 2.49 -0.73 10.74
C ARG A 36 3.60 -0.25 9.81
N ARG A 37 3.87 -0.98 8.71
CA ARG A 37 5.00 -0.68 7.83
C ARG A 37 4.85 0.70 7.18
N TRP A 38 3.67 1.01 6.66
CA TRP A 38 3.45 2.24 5.89
C TRP A 38 3.05 3.45 6.75
N ALA A 39 2.75 3.22 8.04
CA ALA A 39 2.46 4.30 8.99
C ALA A 39 3.66 5.23 9.20
N ALA A 40 4.89 4.73 9.05
CA ALA A 40 6.12 5.51 9.24
C ALA A 40 6.38 6.54 8.14
N LEU A 41 5.95 6.28 6.90
CA LEU A 41 6.26 7.17 5.76
C LEU A 41 5.44 8.47 5.76
N GLU A 42 4.19 8.40 6.23
CA GLU A 42 3.26 9.53 6.21
C GLU A 42 2.43 9.57 7.51
N PRO A 43 3.08 9.72 8.67
CA PRO A 43 2.43 9.56 9.98
C PRO A 43 1.37 10.64 10.26
N LYS A 44 1.42 11.77 9.54
CA LYS A 44 0.46 12.88 9.68
C LYS A 44 -0.78 12.69 8.80
N TRP A 45 -0.74 11.78 7.83
CA TRP A 45 -1.91 11.51 7.01
C TRP A 45 -2.78 10.47 7.69
N SER A 46 -4.05 10.81 7.86
CA SER A 46 -5.08 9.88 8.30
C SER A 46 -6.43 10.23 7.69
N GLN A 47 -7.31 9.23 7.57
CA GLN A 47 -8.71 9.37 7.18
C GLN A 47 -9.56 8.37 7.95
N THR A 48 -10.81 8.74 8.22
CA THR A 48 -11.84 7.78 8.63
C THR A 48 -12.51 7.25 7.37
N ALA A 49 -12.58 5.94 7.25
CA ALA A 49 -13.18 5.27 6.10
C ALA A 49 -14.33 4.37 6.54
N ASP A 50 -15.45 4.46 5.83
CA ASP A 50 -16.54 3.49 5.94
C ASP A 50 -16.09 2.17 5.31
N VAL A 51 -16.55 1.07 5.90
CA VAL A 51 -16.11 -0.27 5.52
C VAL A 51 -17.29 -1.09 5.00
N ARG A 52 -17.02 -1.86 3.96
CA ARG A 52 -17.87 -2.94 3.51
C ARG A 52 -17.05 -4.20 3.20
N ALA A 53 -17.68 -5.36 3.23
CA ALA A 53 -17.05 -6.58 2.72
C ALA A 53 -16.78 -6.45 1.22
N SER A 54 -15.63 -6.97 0.78
CA SER A 54 -15.35 -7.21 -0.63
C SER A 54 -16.13 -8.43 -1.11
N SER A 55 -16.31 -8.53 -2.43
CA SER A 55 -16.79 -9.75 -3.09
C SER A 55 -15.79 -10.91 -3.02
N LYS A 56 -14.54 -10.67 -2.63
CA LYS A 56 -13.48 -11.69 -2.56
C LYS A 56 -13.67 -12.62 -1.36
N LEU A 57 -13.26 -13.87 -1.55
CA LEU A 57 -13.39 -14.94 -0.55
C LEU A 57 -12.59 -14.63 0.72
N LEU A 58 -13.09 -15.14 1.85
CA LEU A 58 -12.36 -15.15 3.13
C LEU A 58 -10.96 -15.74 2.95
N MET A 59 -9.99 -15.13 3.62
CA MET A 59 -8.61 -15.57 3.58
C MET A 59 -8.13 -15.98 4.97
N ARG A 60 -7.28 -16.99 5.03
CA ARG A 60 -6.55 -17.32 6.27
C ARG A 60 -5.29 -16.45 6.34
N ARG A 61 -5.16 -15.68 7.42
CA ARG A 61 -3.96 -14.91 7.72
C ARG A 61 -3.12 -15.65 8.74
N LEU A 62 -1.86 -15.89 8.39
CA LEU A 62 -0.85 -16.35 9.31
C LEU A 62 -0.50 -15.19 10.27
N THR A 63 -0.88 -15.31 11.55
CA THR A 63 -0.43 -14.38 12.61
C THR A 63 1.00 -14.71 13.05
N ALA A 64 1.58 -14.02 14.03
CA ALA A 64 2.90 -14.38 14.57
C ALA A 64 2.87 -15.68 15.42
N GLY A 65 1.73 -16.01 16.04
CA GLY A 65 1.58 -17.16 16.96
C GLY A 65 1.18 -18.48 16.27
N PRO A 66 1.87 -19.62 16.50
CA PRO A 66 1.72 -20.87 15.74
C PRO A 66 0.36 -21.58 15.87
N LYS A 67 -0.61 -21.01 16.59
CA LYS A 67 -1.92 -21.62 16.88
C LYS A 67 -3.14 -20.76 16.51
N ALA A 68 -2.96 -19.63 15.83
CA ALA A 68 -4.07 -18.77 15.43
C ALA A 68 -4.01 -18.46 13.93
N ASP A 69 -4.58 -19.36 13.12
CA ASP A 69 -5.10 -18.98 11.81
C ASP A 69 -6.25 -18.00 12.07
N VAL A 70 -6.03 -16.71 11.79
CA VAL A 70 -7.10 -15.72 11.89
C VAL A 70 -7.76 -15.62 10.53
N LEU A 71 -9.08 -15.82 10.51
CA LEU A 71 -9.88 -15.54 9.32
C LEU A 71 -9.96 -14.02 9.15
N ALA A 72 -9.52 -13.55 7.99
CA ALA A 72 -9.67 -12.17 7.58
C ALA A 72 -10.63 -12.10 6.39
N GLN A 73 -11.50 -11.11 6.41
CA GLN A 73 -12.37 -10.76 5.31
C GLN A 73 -11.69 -9.66 4.48
N PRO A 74 -11.38 -9.91 3.20
CA PRO A 74 -11.10 -8.81 2.29
C PRO A 74 -12.26 -7.82 2.33
N SER A 75 -11.93 -6.56 2.52
CA SER A 75 -12.86 -5.47 2.76
C SER A 75 -12.46 -4.26 1.94
N ILE A 76 -13.43 -3.39 1.68
CA ILE A 76 -13.25 -2.16 0.93
C ILE A 76 -13.46 -1.01 1.91
N GLY A 77 -12.42 -0.20 2.08
CA GLY A 77 -12.48 1.06 2.80
C GLY A 77 -12.81 2.20 1.86
N ARG A 78 -13.68 3.11 2.28
CA ARG A 78 -14.09 4.29 1.50
C ARG A 78 -14.01 5.58 2.32
N ALA A 79 -13.27 6.55 1.81
CA ALA A 79 -13.20 7.92 2.35
C ALA A 79 -13.47 8.93 1.23
N GLY A 80 -14.72 9.39 1.11
CA GLY A 80 -15.17 10.23 -0.01
C GLY A 80 -15.07 9.51 -1.36
N ALA A 81 -14.15 9.97 -2.23
CA ALA A 81 -13.85 9.36 -3.53
C ALA A 81 -12.66 8.39 -3.49
N LEU A 82 -11.96 8.28 -2.36
CA LEU A 82 -10.93 7.28 -2.15
C LEU A 82 -11.59 5.93 -1.83
N GLN A 83 -11.16 4.89 -2.54
CA GLN A 83 -11.52 3.49 -2.31
C GLN A 83 -10.25 2.63 -2.27
N PHE A 84 -10.18 1.69 -1.34
CA PHE A 84 -9.02 0.80 -1.22
C PHE A 84 -9.43 -0.53 -0.61
N MET A 85 -8.70 -1.59 -0.94
CA MET A 85 -8.85 -2.88 -0.30
C MET A 85 -8.03 -2.97 0.98
N PHE A 86 -8.50 -3.72 1.96
CA PHE A 86 -7.72 -4.12 3.13
C PHE A 86 -8.26 -5.45 3.66
N ASN A 87 -7.52 -6.08 4.56
CA ASN A 87 -7.98 -7.31 5.22
C ASN A 87 -8.48 -6.94 6.62
N ALA A 88 -9.79 -7.08 6.85
CA ALA A 88 -10.43 -6.86 8.14
C ALA A 88 -10.43 -8.15 8.95
N ASP A 89 -10.06 -8.07 10.23
CA ASP A 89 -10.32 -9.16 11.17
C ASP A 89 -11.84 -9.24 11.40
N LEU A 90 -12.36 -10.46 11.62
CA LEU A 90 -13.77 -10.66 11.89
C LEU A 90 -14.10 -10.36 13.37
N PRO A 91 -15.24 -9.71 13.67
CA PRO A 91 -16.23 -9.18 12.73
C PRO A 91 -15.74 -7.92 12.00
N VAL A 92 -16.17 -7.75 10.74
CA VAL A 92 -15.79 -6.59 9.92
C VAL A 92 -16.29 -5.31 10.60
N PRO A 93 -15.41 -4.36 10.95
CA PRO A 93 -15.82 -3.11 11.58
C PRO A 93 -16.60 -2.25 10.60
N ALA A 94 -17.52 -1.41 11.09
CA ALA A 94 -18.27 -0.48 10.23
C ALA A 94 -17.41 0.67 9.70
N GLN A 95 -16.41 1.10 10.48
CA GLN A 95 -15.46 2.15 10.13
C GLN A 95 -14.05 1.80 10.61
N ILE A 96 -13.05 2.34 9.91
CA ILE A 96 -11.64 2.24 10.28
C ILE A 96 -10.97 3.61 10.19
N ALA A 97 -9.94 3.81 11.01
CA ALA A 97 -8.96 4.87 10.81
C ALA A 97 -7.81 4.34 9.96
N VAL A 98 -7.69 4.85 8.73
CA VAL A 98 -6.57 4.57 7.83
C VAL A 98 -5.52 5.67 7.99
N SER A 99 -4.25 5.29 8.11
CA SER A 99 -3.13 6.22 8.30
C SER A 99 -1.87 5.73 7.60
N GLY A 100 -0.91 6.64 7.42
CA GLY A 100 0.32 6.35 6.67
C GLY A 100 0.10 6.48 5.17
N ALA A 101 0.64 5.54 4.39
CA ALA A 101 0.45 5.46 2.95
C ALA A 101 -0.30 4.21 2.51
N LEU A 102 -1.05 4.33 1.42
CA LEU A 102 -1.61 3.19 0.70
C LEU A 102 -0.57 2.59 -0.24
N THR A 103 -0.72 1.34 -0.63
CA THR A 103 0.14 0.70 -1.64
C THR A 103 -0.59 0.54 -2.96
N LEU A 104 0.10 0.79 -4.07
CA LEU A 104 -0.38 0.39 -5.39
C LEU A 104 -0.38 -1.13 -5.50
N VAL A 105 -1.53 -1.71 -5.83
CA VAL A 105 -1.69 -3.16 -6.06
C VAL A 105 -2.00 -3.44 -7.52
N ALA A 106 -2.83 -2.58 -8.14
CA ALA A 106 -3.18 -2.67 -9.56
C ALA A 106 -3.09 -1.28 -10.20
N GLY A 107 -2.29 -1.15 -11.27
CA GLY A 107 -2.15 0.09 -12.04
C GLY A 107 -2.15 -0.20 -13.54
N THR A 108 -1.79 0.79 -14.37
CA THR A 108 -1.70 0.58 -15.82
C THR A 108 -0.67 -0.51 -16.12
N PRO A 109 -1.08 -1.70 -16.59
CA PRO A 109 -0.18 -2.84 -16.72
C PRO A 109 0.81 -2.60 -17.86
N ARG A 110 2.09 -2.94 -17.61
CA ARG A 110 3.02 -3.21 -18.71
C ARG A 110 2.62 -4.53 -19.40
N LYS A 111 3.33 -4.94 -20.44
CA LYS A 111 3.19 -6.28 -21.05
C LYS A 111 3.73 -7.36 -20.08
N ASN A 112 3.05 -7.54 -18.94
CA ASN A 112 3.45 -8.43 -17.85
C ASN A 112 2.23 -9.23 -17.38
N VAL A 113 2.36 -10.55 -17.30
CA VAL A 113 1.27 -11.46 -16.92
C VAL A 113 0.86 -11.25 -15.45
N ALA A 114 1.83 -11.07 -14.54
CA ALA A 114 1.54 -10.79 -13.14
C ALA A 114 0.75 -9.49 -12.98
N ALA A 115 1.10 -8.44 -13.74
CA ALA A 115 0.37 -7.17 -13.71
C ALA A 115 -1.12 -7.31 -14.10
N ARG A 116 -1.43 -8.22 -15.04
CA ARG A 116 -2.82 -8.52 -15.43
C ARG A 116 -3.53 -9.36 -14.37
N GLN A 117 -2.83 -10.33 -13.79
CA GLN A 117 -3.35 -11.16 -12.72
C GLN A 117 -3.74 -10.29 -11.50
N MET A 118 -2.92 -9.30 -11.14
CA MET A 118 -3.24 -8.35 -10.08
C MET A 118 -4.60 -7.66 -10.30
N TRP A 119 -4.95 -7.31 -11.55
CA TRP A 119 -6.26 -6.75 -11.87
C TRP A 119 -7.41 -7.75 -11.75
N ALA A 120 -7.19 -9.01 -12.13
CA ALA A 120 -8.19 -10.06 -11.99
C ALA A 120 -8.49 -10.36 -10.50
N ASP A 121 -7.45 -10.33 -9.68
CA ASP A 121 -7.54 -10.60 -8.25
C ASP A 121 -8.07 -9.40 -7.46
N PHE A 122 -7.90 -8.18 -7.96
CA PHE A 122 -8.42 -6.97 -7.35
C PHE A 122 -9.95 -6.88 -7.45
N ASP A 123 -10.58 -6.24 -6.45
CA ASP A 123 -12.01 -5.97 -6.48
C ASP A 123 -12.27 -4.66 -7.23
N SER A 124 -12.93 -4.72 -8.39
CA SER A 124 -13.20 -3.54 -9.25
C SER A 124 -13.99 -2.45 -8.54
N ASP A 125 -14.74 -2.86 -7.53
CA ASP A 125 -15.54 -2.03 -6.64
C ASP A 125 -14.70 -1.19 -5.67
N ALA A 126 -13.39 -1.43 -5.60
CA ALA A 126 -12.41 -0.72 -4.78
C ALA A 126 -11.46 0.18 -5.58
N ILE A 127 -11.75 0.45 -6.86
CA ILE A 127 -10.90 1.30 -7.71
C ILE A 127 -10.99 2.77 -7.27
N THR A 128 -9.82 3.41 -7.21
CA THR A 128 -9.69 4.86 -7.03
C THR A 128 -9.27 5.53 -8.32
N VAL A 129 -9.94 6.65 -8.62
CA VAL A 129 -9.55 7.60 -9.68
C VAL A 129 -9.03 8.88 -9.04
N GLY A 130 -7.90 9.37 -9.53
CA GLY A 130 -7.31 10.61 -9.03
C GLY A 130 -6.24 11.18 -9.95
N VAL A 131 -5.77 12.37 -9.60
CA VAL A 131 -4.73 13.10 -10.33
C VAL A 131 -3.44 13.08 -9.52
N ILE A 132 -2.33 12.81 -10.19
CA ILE A 132 -1.00 12.77 -9.58
C ILE A 132 -0.52 14.21 -9.34
N ARG A 133 -0.32 14.60 -8.09
CA ARG A 133 0.07 15.98 -7.73
C ARG A 133 1.51 16.14 -7.31
N ARG A 134 2.12 15.07 -6.81
CA ARG A 134 3.51 15.10 -6.34
C ARG A 134 4.15 13.73 -6.50
N LEU A 135 5.42 13.72 -6.88
CA LEU A 135 6.26 12.53 -6.94
C LEU A 135 7.44 12.73 -6.00
N ARG A 136 7.73 11.72 -5.18
CA ARG A 136 8.84 11.74 -4.23
C ARG A 136 9.56 10.40 -4.25
N LEU A 137 10.87 10.41 -4.37
CA LEU A 137 11.69 9.24 -4.05
C LEU A 137 11.88 9.22 -2.53
N VAL A 138 11.48 8.12 -1.89
CA VAL A 138 11.72 7.93 -0.46
C VAL A 138 12.62 6.72 -0.26
N SER A 139 13.74 6.91 0.42
CA SER A 139 14.58 5.83 0.93
C SER A 139 14.45 5.79 2.44
N ILE A 140 14.16 4.65 3.03
CA ILE A 140 13.95 4.48 4.48
C ILE A 140 14.70 3.24 4.97
N ALA A 141 15.24 3.29 6.19
CA ALA A 141 15.83 2.11 6.80
C ALA A 141 14.72 1.16 7.27
N SER A 142 14.91 -0.13 7.02
CA SER A 142 14.14 -1.20 7.61
C SER A 142 15.01 -1.89 8.65
N ASP A 143 14.44 -2.06 9.84
CA ASP A 143 14.96 -3.04 10.78
C ASP A 143 14.56 -4.43 10.28
N MET A 144 15.51 -5.37 10.31
CA MET A 144 15.29 -6.74 9.87
C MET A 144 15.26 -7.65 11.08
N LEU A 145 14.04 -8.04 11.49
CA LEU A 145 13.88 -8.97 12.60
C LEU A 145 13.88 -10.43 12.10
N PRO A 146 14.51 -11.36 12.85
CA PRO A 146 14.49 -12.79 12.54
C PRO A 146 13.06 -13.35 12.44
N ASN A 147 12.82 -14.30 11.51
CA ASN A 147 11.56 -15.05 11.49
C ASN A 147 11.61 -16.22 12.47
N ALA A 148 10.75 -16.23 13.47
CA ALA A 148 10.60 -17.42 14.33
C ALA A 148 9.98 -18.64 13.60
N ARG A 149 9.39 -18.47 12.41
CA ARG A 149 8.67 -19.53 11.66
C ARG A 149 9.41 -20.12 10.46
N LEU A 150 10.52 -19.51 10.04
CA LEU A 150 11.40 -20.08 9.02
C LEU A 150 12.71 -20.43 9.73
N PRO A 151 12.82 -21.63 10.31
CA PRO A 151 14.01 -22.01 11.05
C PRO A 151 15.23 -22.09 10.12
N HIS A 152 16.38 -21.81 10.73
CA HIS A 152 17.66 -21.50 10.12
C HIS A 152 18.20 -22.57 9.14
N GLY A 153 18.69 -22.10 8.00
CA GLY A 153 19.41 -22.86 6.97
C GLY A 153 20.15 -21.92 6.01
N SER A 154 20.82 -22.45 4.97
CA SER A 154 21.63 -21.67 4.01
C SER A 154 20.85 -20.61 3.21
N ASN A 155 19.52 -20.66 3.23
CA ASN A 155 18.63 -19.66 2.63
C ASN A 155 17.99 -18.81 3.73
N TRP A 156 18.67 -17.74 4.12
CA TRP A 156 18.24 -16.82 5.18
C TRP A 156 16.95 -16.07 4.80
N GLY A 157 15.90 -16.21 5.61
CA GLY A 157 14.61 -15.52 5.45
C GLY A 157 14.32 -14.53 6.59
N TRP A 158 14.65 -13.26 6.40
CA TRP A 158 14.21 -12.17 7.28
C TRP A 158 12.68 -11.99 7.14
N ALA A 159 11.91 -11.89 8.24
CA ALA A 159 10.44 -11.94 8.15
C ALA A 159 9.64 -10.73 8.58
N SER A 160 10.23 -9.77 9.29
CA SER A 160 9.52 -8.51 9.47
C SER A 160 10.44 -7.34 9.19
N ARG A 161 9.99 -6.52 8.24
CA ARG A 161 10.59 -5.25 7.83
C ARG A 161 9.73 -4.13 8.42
N GLN A 162 10.06 -3.70 9.63
CA GLN A 162 9.50 -2.46 10.17
C GLN A 162 10.43 -1.33 9.75
N PHE A 163 9.85 -0.24 9.25
CA PHE A 163 10.66 0.92 8.96
C PHE A 163 11.04 1.66 10.23
N VAL A 164 12.30 2.08 10.29
CA VAL A 164 12.83 2.90 11.38
C VAL A 164 12.45 4.34 11.10
N SER A 165 11.43 4.83 11.82
CA SER A 165 10.97 6.22 11.75
C SER A 165 12.13 7.20 11.98
N GLY A 166 12.17 8.28 11.21
CA GLY A 166 13.21 9.32 11.27
C GLY A 166 14.44 9.03 10.41
N THR A 167 14.48 7.90 9.71
CA THR A 167 15.58 7.53 8.80
C THR A 167 15.26 7.79 7.33
N GLU A 168 14.11 8.40 7.06
CA GLU A 168 13.62 8.73 5.73
C GLU A 168 14.54 9.75 5.05
N ARG A 169 14.87 9.48 3.80
CA ARG A 169 15.46 10.43 2.88
C ARG A 169 14.45 10.65 1.77
N VAL A 170 13.97 11.88 1.63
CA VAL A 170 12.90 12.24 0.70
C VAL A 170 13.45 13.22 -0.34
N TYR A 171 13.29 12.88 -1.61
CA TYR A 171 13.65 13.74 -2.74
C TYR A 171 12.42 13.98 -3.60
N GLU A 172 12.09 15.24 -3.86
CA GLU A 172 11.01 15.58 -4.78
C GLU A 172 11.46 15.36 -6.22
N LEU A 173 10.57 14.80 -7.04
CA LEU A 173 10.87 14.42 -8.41
C LEU A 173 9.95 15.15 -9.39
N ALA A 174 10.53 15.61 -10.50
CA ALA A 174 9.75 16.09 -11.65
C ALA A 174 9.21 14.92 -12.51
N HIS A 175 9.91 13.79 -12.52
CA HIS A 175 9.59 12.61 -13.33
C HIS A 175 9.73 11.34 -12.50
N PRO A 176 8.94 10.29 -12.76
CA PRO A 176 9.10 9.02 -12.07
C PRO A 176 10.47 8.39 -12.41
N PRO A 177 11.11 7.67 -11.47
CA PRO A 177 12.34 6.94 -11.76
C PRO A 177 12.04 5.70 -12.63
N ASP A 178 13.01 5.29 -13.44
CA ASP A 178 12.92 4.05 -14.23
C ASP A 178 13.02 2.80 -13.36
N THR A 179 13.81 2.88 -12.28
CA THR A 179 14.03 1.78 -11.33
C THR A 179 14.15 2.30 -9.91
N LEU A 180 13.83 1.44 -8.94
CA LEU A 180 14.06 1.70 -7.52
C LEU A 180 15.16 0.76 -7.03
N ALA A 181 16.20 1.33 -6.43
CA ALA A 181 17.26 0.56 -5.80
C ALA A 181 16.87 0.22 -4.36
N SER A 182 16.71 -1.06 -4.06
CA SER A 182 16.69 -1.56 -2.68
C SER A 182 18.05 -2.18 -2.42
N TYR A 183 18.81 -1.62 -1.48
CA TYR A 183 20.13 -2.12 -1.16
C TYR A 183 19.99 -3.27 -0.16
N GLN A 184 19.94 -4.50 -0.67
CA GLN A 184 19.99 -5.69 0.18
C GLN A 184 21.41 -5.83 0.71
N LEU A 185 21.58 -5.72 2.02
CA LEU A 185 22.84 -6.06 2.64
C LEU A 185 23.09 -7.55 2.37
N THR A 186 24.22 -7.84 1.76
CA THR A 186 24.69 -9.21 1.64
C THR A 186 24.95 -9.75 3.05
N ASP A 187 24.94 -11.07 3.15
CA ASP A 187 25.24 -11.92 4.31
C ASP A 187 26.50 -11.54 5.12
N ARG A 188 27.33 -10.63 4.62
CA ARG A 188 28.64 -10.26 5.20
C ARG A 188 28.72 -8.83 5.73
N VAL A 189 27.67 -8.03 5.61
CA VAL A 189 27.69 -6.61 6.02
C VAL A 189 26.62 -6.35 7.07
N ASN A 190 27.06 -6.14 8.32
CA ASN A 190 26.20 -5.64 9.39
C ASN A 190 25.76 -4.20 9.06
N GLY A 191 24.45 -3.94 9.01
CA GLY A 191 23.91 -2.60 8.77
C GLY A 191 22.38 -2.55 8.65
N LEU A 192 21.84 -1.33 8.51
CA LEU A 192 20.41 -1.12 8.23
C LEU A 192 20.10 -1.38 6.75
N HIS A 193 19.17 -2.29 6.45
CA HIS A 193 18.67 -2.48 5.09
C HIS A 193 17.90 -1.23 4.65
N ARG A 194 18.23 -0.65 3.50
CA ARG A 194 17.48 0.52 2.97
C ARG A 194 16.66 0.11 1.77
N GLU A 195 15.39 0.49 1.82
CA GLU A 195 14.43 0.28 0.74
C GLU A 195 14.05 1.62 0.14
N SER A 196 13.97 1.67 -1.19
CA SER A 196 13.54 2.86 -1.93
C SER A 196 12.16 2.64 -2.54
N PHE A 197 11.34 3.68 -2.44
CA PHE A 197 9.94 3.71 -2.87
C PHE A 197 9.68 4.96 -3.68
N LEU A 198 8.79 4.85 -4.67
CA LEU A 198 8.15 6.02 -5.26
C LEU A 198 6.90 6.32 -4.44
N LEU A 199 6.90 7.47 -3.76
CA LEU A 199 5.77 7.99 -3.00
C LEU A 199 5.07 9.06 -3.83
N VAL A 200 3.75 8.93 -3.93
CA VAL A 200 2.92 9.75 -4.81
C VAL A 200 1.79 10.39 -4.01
N ASP A 201 1.57 11.70 -4.20
CA ASP A 201 0.38 12.35 -3.67
C ASP A 201 -0.74 12.27 -4.70
N LEU A 202 -1.68 11.36 -4.48
CA LEU A 202 -2.85 11.17 -5.32
C LEU A 202 -3.97 12.08 -4.86
N GLU A 203 -4.38 13.02 -5.71
CA GLU A 203 -5.56 13.85 -5.44
C GLU A 203 -6.82 13.20 -5.99
N THR A 204 -7.69 12.74 -5.10
CA THR A 204 -9.04 12.31 -5.48
C THR A 204 -9.98 13.51 -5.58
N ALA A 205 -10.82 13.52 -6.61
CA ALA A 205 -11.84 14.54 -6.79
C ALA A 205 -12.77 14.53 -5.56
N ARG A 206 -13.04 15.70 -4.97
CA ARG A 206 -14.11 15.81 -4.00
C ARG A 206 -15.41 15.52 -4.75
N ARG A 207 -16.14 14.45 -4.37
CA ARG A 207 -17.55 14.41 -4.75
C ARG A 207 -18.21 15.64 -4.12
N PRO A 208 -19.07 16.37 -4.85
CA PRO A 208 -19.89 17.38 -4.20
C PRO A 208 -20.69 16.68 -3.10
N ASP A 209 -20.67 17.25 -1.91
CA ASP A 209 -21.56 16.83 -0.83
C ASP A 209 -22.96 16.73 -1.40
N ARG A 210 -23.64 15.60 -1.19
CA ARG A 210 -25.09 15.52 -1.35
C ARG A 210 -25.72 16.39 -0.26
N LYS A 211 -25.65 17.72 -0.41
CA LYS A 211 -26.56 18.63 0.26
C LYS A 211 -27.90 18.52 -0.46
N THR A 212 -28.81 17.79 0.19
CA THR A 212 -30.25 18.08 0.26
C THR A 212 -30.84 18.73 -0.99
N ARG A 213 -31.33 17.92 -1.94
CA ARG A 213 -32.54 18.31 -2.68
C ARG A 213 -33.74 18.02 -1.79
N CYS A 214 -34.05 18.96 -0.89
CA CYS A 214 -35.42 19.14 -0.45
C CYS A 214 -36.17 19.86 -1.58
N THR A 215 -37.20 19.19 -2.08
CA THR A 215 -38.50 19.72 -2.50
C THR A 215 -38.62 21.23 -2.74
N ARG A 216 -38.99 21.58 -3.97
CA ARG A 216 -40.19 22.39 -4.27
C ARG A 216 -40.82 21.88 -5.54
#